data_AF-A0A961WVI8-F1
#
_entry.id   AF-A0A961WVI8-F1
#
_cell.length_a   1.000
_cell.length_b   1.000
_cell.length_c   1.000
_cell.angle_alpha   90.00
_cell.angle_beta   90.00
_cell.angle_gamma   90.00
#
_symmetry.space_group_name_H-M   'P 1'
#
loop_
_entity.id
_entity.type
_entity.pdbx_description
1 polymer ?
#
loop_
_entity_poly.entity_id
_entity_poly.type
_entity_poly.pdbx_seq_one_letter_code
_entity_poly.pdbx_strand_id
1 'polypeptide(L)'
;GQGRGVVAVTSPVHDSTLYAPKGEEGLQWDEILIGFNYSFAAALRAYGLEDECRTLMQALAWELGSKRGLHFRTPAAIVPGKPEIRAQMNMRPLAAWALARPVHLNG
;
A
#
# COMPACT_ATOMS: atom_id res chain seq x y z
N GLY A 1 -16.83 8.04 -10.18
CA GLY A 1 -16.54 8.24 -8.75
C GLY A 1 -16.57 6.94 -7.96
N GLN A 2 -15.64 6.02 -8.19
CA GLN A 2 -15.28 4.95 -7.26
C GLN A 2 -13.81 4.60 -7.50
N GLY A 3 -12.91 5.50 -7.10
CA GLY A 3 -11.48 5.23 -7.15
C GLY A 3 -11.15 4.15 -6.12
N ARG A 4 -10.77 2.95 -6.58
CA ARG A 4 -10.11 1.92 -5.77
C ARG A 4 -8.68 1.83 -6.30
N GLY A 5 -7.77 2.55 -5.64
CA GLY A 5 -6.35 2.62 -5.96
C GLY A 5 -5.69 1.40 -5.39
N VAL A 6 -5.29 0.51 -6.28
CA VAL A 6 -4.95 -0.86 -5.96
C VAL A 6 -3.66 -1.24 -6.63
N VAL A 7 -2.76 -1.81 -5.83
CA VAL A 7 -1.83 -2.82 -6.35
C VAL A 7 -2.10 -4.21 -5.74
N ALA A 8 -2.87 -4.32 -4.65
CA ALA A 8 -3.31 -5.62 -4.07
C ALA A 8 -4.82 -5.79 -3.73
N VAL A 9 -5.66 -4.75 -3.77
CA VAL A 9 -7.07 -4.74 -3.29
C VAL A 9 -8.17 -4.97 -4.37
N THR A 10 -7.82 -5.10 -5.65
CA THR A 10 -8.75 -5.28 -6.81
C THR A 10 -8.37 -6.46 -7.70
N SER A 11 -7.41 -7.30 -7.30
CA SER A 11 -7.33 -8.61 -7.94
C SER A 11 -8.55 -9.41 -7.44
N PRO A 12 -9.48 -9.84 -8.31
CA PRO A 12 -10.54 -10.79 -7.93
C PRO A 12 -9.96 -12.15 -7.53
N VAL A 13 -8.66 -12.36 -7.77
CA VAL A 13 -7.89 -13.50 -7.34
C VAL A 13 -7.17 -13.12 -6.04
N HIS A 14 -7.82 -13.44 -4.92
CA HIS A 14 -7.21 -13.45 -3.58
C HIS A 14 -6.62 -14.82 -3.22
N ASP A 15 -6.41 -15.66 -4.23
CA ASP A 15 -5.72 -16.94 -4.08
C ASP A 15 -4.28 -16.78 -4.59
N SER A 16 -3.39 -16.43 -3.67
CA SER A 16 -1.96 -16.30 -3.95
C SER A 16 -1.30 -17.61 -4.39
N THR A 17 -1.96 -18.76 -4.20
CA THR A 17 -1.44 -20.05 -4.70
C THR A 17 -1.44 -20.13 -6.23
N LEU A 18 -2.21 -19.29 -6.92
CA LEU A 18 -2.22 -19.20 -8.39
C LEU A 18 -0.98 -18.51 -8.96
N TYR A 19 -0.29 -17.69 -8.16
CA TYR A 19 0.89 -16.93 -8.59
C TYR A 19 2.16 -17.34 -7.86
N ALA A 20 2.04 -18.12 -6.78
CA ALA A 20 3.19 -18.65 -6.05
C ALA A 20 3.91 -19.71 -6.90
N PRO A 21 5.16 -19.46 -7.34
CA PRO A 21 6.02 -20.51 -7.85
C PRO A 21 6.16 -21.60 -6.78
N LYS A 22 6.12 -22.88 -7.19
CA LYS A 22 6.33 -24.00 -6.27
C LYS A 22 7.67 -23.83 -5.56
N GLY A 23 7.64 -23.70 -4.23
CA GLY A 23 8.83 -23.48 -3.39
C GLY A 23 8.92 -22.11 -2.74
N GLU A 24 8.00 -21.18 -3.03
CA GLU A 24 7.94 -19.86 -2.39
C GLU A 24 6.85 -19.78 -1.28
N GLU A 25 6.71 -20.86 -0.51
CA GLU A 25 5.88 -20.89 0.69
C GLU A 25 6.45 -19.90 1.73
N GLY A 26 5.78 -18.76 1.93
CA GLY A 26 6.23 -17.70 2.84
C GLY A 26 6.30 -16.30 2.21
N LEU A 27 6.02 -16.17 0.92
CA LEU A 27 5.84 -14.86 0.31
C LEU A 27 4.54 -14.18 0.78
N GLN A 28 4.66 -12.89 1.07
CA GLN A 28 3.62 -12.03 1.67
C GLN A 28 2.57 -11.58 0.64
N TRP A 29 2.05 -12.52 -0.14
CA TRP A 29 1.12 -12.25 -1.24
C TRP A 29 -0.25 -11.78 -0.76
N ASP A 30 -0.68 -12.24 0.41
CA ASP A 30 -2.00 -11.91 0.97
C ASP A 30 -1.97 -10.65 1.85
N GLU A 31 -0.84 -9.93 1.88
CA GLU A 31 -0.63 -8.77 2.73
C GLU A 31 -0.50 -7.47 1.93
N ILE A 32 -1.07 -6.39 2.46
CA ILE A 32 -0.79 -5.04 1.97
C ILE A 32 0.44 -4.51 2.71
N LEU A 33 1.56 -4.41 2.00
CA LEU A 33 2.79 -3.80 2.51
C LEU A 33 2.69 -2.28 2.53
N ILE A 34 2.64 -1.67 3.72
CA ILE A 34 2.33 -0.24 3.85
C ILE A 34 3.42 0.65 3.23
N GLY A 35 4.69 0.39 3.56
CA GLY A 35 5.81 1.18 3.01
C GLY A 35 5.92 1.09 1.49
N PHE A 36 5.66 -0.08 0.91
CA PHE A 36 5.66 -0.25 -0.55
C PHE A 36 4.59 0.60 -1.22
N ASN A 37 3.38 0.65 -0.66
CA ASN A 37 2.30 1.45 -1.23
C ASN A 37 2.61 2.96 -1.19
N TYR A 38 3.32 3.47 -0.18
CA TYR A 38 3.81 4.85 -0.20
C TYR A 38 4.84 5.10 -1.30
N SER A 39 5.81 4.19 -1.49
CA SER A 39 6.77 4.29 -2.59
C SER A 39 6.09 4.23 -3.96
N PHE A 40 5.08 3.37 -4.11
CA PHE A 40 4.31 3.26 -5.34
C PHE A 40 3.46 4.51 -5.60
N ALA A 41 2.83 5.08 -4.57
CA ALA A 41 2.15 6.37 -4.66
C ALA A 41 3.09 7.49 -5.14
N ALA A 42 4.33 7.52 -4.62
CA ALA A 42 5.33 8.48 -5.07
C ALA A 42 5.70 8.30 -6.55
N ALA A 43 5.79 7.04 -7.03
CA ALA A 43 5.99 6.75 -8.44
C ALA A 43 4.81 7.21 -9.30
N LEU A 44 3.57 6.90 -8.91
CA LEU A 44 2.36 7.37 -9.60
C LEU A 44 2.38 8.90 -9.77
N ARG A 45 2.69 9.63 -8.69
CA ARG A 45 2.84 11.08 -8.72
C ARG A 45 3.94 11.54 -9.68
N ALA A 46 5.10 10.88 -9.66
CA ALA A 46 6.22 11.20 -10.54
C ALA A 46 5.89 11.01 -12.04
N TYR A 47 5.00 10.07 -12.36
CA TYR A 47 4.52 9.81 -13.73
C TYR A 47 3.28 10.62 -14.13
N GLY A 48 2.83 11.57 -13.31
CA GLY A 48 1.65 12.39 -13.60
C GLY A 48 0.30 11.69 -13.37
N LEU A 49 0.30 10.53 -12.73
CA LEU A 49 -0.90 9.75 -12.36
C LEU A 49 -1.45 10.22 -11.01
N GLU A 50 -1.84 11.49 -10.94
CA GLU A 50 -2.23 12.15 -9.69
C GLU A 50 -3.53 11.58 -9.10
N ASP A 51 -4.48 11.18 -9.94
CA ASP A 51 -5.77 10.63 -9.48
C ASP A 51 -5.61 9.23 -8.88
N GLU A 52 -4.79 8.39 -9.48
CA GLU A 52 -4.41 7.07 -8.97
C GLU A 52 -3.64 7.20 -7.65
N CYS A 53 -2.68 8.13 -7.61
CA CYS A 53 -1.93 8.45 -6.39
C CYS A 53 -2.88 8.86 -5.26
N ARG A 54 -3.75 9.84 -5.51
CA ARG A 54 -4.74 10.33 -4.54
C ARG A 54 -5.64 9.21 -4.04
N THR A 55 -6.11 8.37 -4.96
CA THR A 55 -6.98 7.25 -4.64
C THR A 55 -6.30 6.24 -3.72
N LEU A 56 -5.05 5.86 -4.04
CA LEU A 56 -4.27 4.95 -3.19
C LEU A 56 -4.01 5.54 -1.80
N MET A 57 -3.65 6.82 -1.74
CA MET A 57 -3.39 7.52 -0.48
C MET A 57 -4.63 7.64 0.41
N GLN A 58 -5.79 7.89 -0.19
CA GLN A 58 -7.07 7.89 0.54
C GLN A 58 -7.41 6.50 1.07
N ALA A 59 -7.20 5.45 0.28
CA ALA A 59 -7.43 4.08 0.72
C ALA A 59 -6.52 3.68 1.89
N LEU A 60 -5.22 4.02 1.83
CA LEU A 60 -4.27 3.80 2.92
C LEU A 60 -4.67 4.57 4.19
N ALA A 61 -5.04 5.84 4.05
CA ALA A 61 -5.45 6.67 5.17
C ALA A 61 -6.72 6.12 5.85
N TRP A 62 -7.69 5.65 5.07
CA TRP A 62 -8.89 5.00 5.59
C TRP A 62 -8.59 3.70 6.33
N GLU A 63 -7.78 2.80 5.73
CA GLU A 63 -7.39 1.52 6.34
C GLU A 63 -6.60 1.72 7.64
N LEU A 64 -5.60 2.60 7.64
CA LEU A 64 -4.75 2.85 8.81
C LEU A 64 -5.46 3.68 9.88
N GLY A 65 -6.31 4.62 9.47
CA GLY A 65 -6.99 5.54 10.36
C GLY A 65 -8.31 5.00 10.86
N SER A 66 -9.39 5.50 10.29
CA SER A 66 -10.75 5.25 10.78
C SER A 66 -11.13 3.78 10.86
N LYS A 67 -10.56 2.90 10.02
CA LYS A 67 -10.88 1.46 10.06
C LYS A 67 -10.14 0.68 11.15
N ARG A 68 -8.89 1.02 11.47
CA ARG A 68 -8.02 0.20 12.35
C ARG A 68 -7.37 0.95 13.53
N GLY A 69 -7.39 2.28 13.54
CA GLY A 69 -6.78 3.08 14.59
C GLY A 69 -5.27 2.84 14.74
N LEU A 70 -4.56 2.76 13.62
CA LEU A 70 -3.12 2.48 13.53
C LEU A 70 -2.26 3.73 13.33
N HIS A 71 -2.85 4.92 13.36
CA HIS A 71 -2.09 6.17 13.43
C HIS A 71 -1.05 6.11 14.55
N PHE A 72 0.17 6.60 14.27
CA PHE A 72 1.34 6.59 15.17
C PHE A 72 1.90 5.21 15.54
N ARG A 73 1.31 4.12 15.03
CA ARG A 73 1.81 2.74 15.23
C ARG A 73 1.76 1.92 13.94
N THR A 74 1.91 2.60 12.81
CA THR A 74 1.77 2.04 11.46
C THR A 74 2.59 0.75 11.29
N PRO A 75 1.95 -0.37 10.89
CA PRO A 75 2.63 -1.65 10.77
C PRO A 75 3.43 -1.78 9.47
N ALA A 76 4.23 -2.84 9.35
CA ALA A 76 4.85 -3.21 8.08
C ALA A 76 3.80 -3.64 7.05
N ALA A 77 2.77 -4.36 7.51
CA ALA A 77 1.71 -4.88 6.67
C ALA A 77 0.38 -5.07 7.39
N ILE A 78 -0.70 -5.14 6.61
CA ILE A 78 -2.06 -5.48 7.05
C ILE A 78 -2.64 -6.57 6.16
N VAL A 79 -3.53 -7.41 6.72
CA VAL A 79 -4.28 -8.40 5.93
C VAL A 79 -5.64 -7.80 5.51
N PRO A 80 -5.99 -7.75 4.21
CA PRO A 80 -7.29 -7.24 3.76
C PRO A 80 -8.45 -7.99 4.41
N GLY A 81 -9.46 -7.24 4.87
CA GLY A 81 -10.68 -7.82 5.44
C GLY A 81 -10.53 -8.51 6.81
N LYS A 82 -9.32 -8.61 7.36
CA LYS A 82 -9.06 -9.26 8.64
C LYS A 82 -8.31 -8.33 9.62
N PRO A 83 -8.45 -8.48 10.95
CA PRO A 83 -7.84 -7.57 11.94
C PRO A 83 -6.32 -7.68 12.05
N GLU A 84 -5.70 -8.71 11.49
CA GLU A 84 -4.28 -9.02 11.60
C GLU A 84 -3.41 -7.94 10.98
N ILE A 85 -2.30 -7.68 11.66
CA ILE A 85 -1.27 -6.72 11.30
C ILE A 85 0.09 -7.33 11.61
N ARG A 86 1.13 -6.90 10.89
CA ARG A 86 2.48 -7.41 11.09
C ARG A 86 3.47 -6.31 11.40
N ALA A 87 4.24 -6.50 12.47
CA ALA A 87 5.28 -5.59 12.94
C ALA A 87 4.80 -4.13 13.06
N GLN A 88 4.08 -3.80 14.14
CA GLN A 88 3.70 -2.42 14.47
C GLN A 88 4.90 -1.50 14.64
N MET A 89 4.68 -0.19 14.49
CA MET A 89 5.72 0.85 14.60
C MET A 89 6.90 0.57 13.64
N ASN A 90 6.59 0.17 12.42
CA ASN A 90 7.61 -0.20 11.44
C ASN A 90 8.26 1.04 10.81
N MET A 91 9.51 0.89 10.38
CA MET A 91 10.26 1.95 9.70
C MET A 91 9.82 2.14 8.23
N ARG A 92 9.43 1.08 7.52
CA ARG A 92 9.11 1.13 6.07
C ARG A 92 8.03 2.17 5.71
N PRO A 93 6.96 2.38 6.51
CA PRO A 93 5.99 3.46 6.27
C PRO A 93 6.56 4.89 6.19
N LEU A 94 7.80 5.14 6.64
CA LEU A 94 8.47 6.43 6.43
C LEU A 94 8.73 6.74 4.94
N ALA A 95 8.58 5.76 4.04
CA ALA A 95 8.57 5.98 2.60
C ALA A 95 7.53 7.04 2.15
N ALA A 96 6.52 7.34 2.96
CA ALA A 96 5.59 8.45 2.73
C ALA A 96 6.29 9.79 2.44
N TRP A 97 7.50 10.02 2.97
CA TRP A 97 8.29 11.23 2.70
C TRP A 97 8.71 11.39 1.24
N ALA A 98 8.73 10.31 0.45
CA ALA A 98 8.97 10.40 -0.99
C ALA A 98 7.90 11.24 -1.71
N LEU A 99 6.67 11.25 -1.20
CA LEU A 99 5.58 12.09 -1.72
C LEU A 99 5.73 13.57 -1.39
N ALA A 100 6.51 13.93 -0.36
CA ALA A 100 6.67 15.33 0.05
C ALA A 100 7.66 16.10 -0.86
N ARG A 101 8.45 15.39 -1.68
CA ARG A 101 9.40 16.02 -2.59
C ARG A 101 8.68 16.59 -3.82
N PRO A 102 9.00 17.82 -4.24
CA PRO A 102 8.50 18.35 -5.51
C PRO A 102 9.03 17.49 -6.66
N VAL A 103 8.11 17.00 -7.51
CA VAL A 103 8.46 16.30 -8.75
C VAL A 103 9.12 17.31 -9.66
N HIS A 104 10.43 17.19 -9.85
CA HIS A 104 11.14 17.93 -10.89
C HIS A 104 10.92 17.17 -12.20
N LEU A 105 9.91 17.57 -12.96
CA LEU A 105 9.77 17.17 -14.34
C LEU A 105 10.88 17.90 -15.11
N ASN A 106 12.02 17.24 -15.30
CA ASN A 106 12.95 17.69 -16.33
C ASN A 106 12.25 17.45 -17.66
N GLY A 107 11.85 18.55 -18.31
CA GLY A 107 11.30 18.57 -19.66
C GLY A 107 12.34 18.24 -20.72
#